data_AF-A0A7X8EZ50-F1
#
_entry.id   AF-A0A7X8EZ50-F1
#
_cell.length_a   1.000
_cell.length_b   1.000
_cell.length_c   1.000
_cell.angle_alpha   90.00
_cell.angle_beta   90.00
_cell.angle_gamma   90.00
#
_symmetry.space_group_name_H-M   'P 1'
#
loop_
_entity.id
_entity.type
_entity.pdbx_description
1 polymer ?
#
loop_
_entity_poly.entity_id
_entity_poly.type
_entity_poly.pdbx_seq_one_letter_code
_entity_poly.pdbx_strand_id
1 'polypeptide(L)'
;MCKLLEIFGKGIAIDTVELIWHWLDQNLPRLDNELAAKEQLAAVIDHLANHEMIQAEDKLKRYVSEHPDCCLGRMAASAICLRNNEP
;
A
#
# COMPACT_ATOMS: atom_id res chain seq x y z
N MET A 1 1.84 -24.73 17.21
CA MET A 1 0.78 -23.78 16.81
C MET A 1 0.34 -23.03 18.05
N CYS A 2 0.39 -21.69 18.02
CA CYS A 2 0.19 -20.86 19.22
C CYS A 2 -1.30 -20.52 19.38
N LYS A 3 -1.90 -20.89 20.51
CA LYS A 3 -3.32 -20.61 20.88
C LYS A 3 -3.71 -19.12 20.76
N LEU A 4 -2.73 -18.22 20.82
CA LEU A 4 -2.92 -16.78 20.65
C LEU A 4 -3.46 -16.42 19.25
N LEU A 5 -3.00 -17.11 18.19
CA LEU A 5 -3.46 -16.89 16.82
C LEU A 5 -4.89 -17.38 16.61
N GLU A 6 -5.31 -18.44 17.31
CA GLU A 6 -6.70 -18.94 17.27
C GLU A 6 -7.68 -17.96 17.94
N ILE A 7 -7.24 -17.24 18.99
CA ILE A 7 -8.04 -16.20 19.66
C ILE A 7 -8.19 -14.97 18.75
N PHE A 8 -7.12 -14.58 18.06
CA PHE A 8 -7.17 -13.45 17.13
C PHE A 8 -7.90 -13.74 15.81
N GLY A 9 -7.94 -15.01 15.38
CA GLY A 9 -8.65 -15.45 14.17
C GLY A 9 -10.17 -15.22 14.18
N LYS A 10 -10.78 -14.90 15.34
CA LYS A 10 -12.19 -14.51 15.45
C LYS A 10 -12.42 -13.05 15.88
N GLY A 11 -11.38 -12.30 16.24
CA GLY A 11 -11.53 -11.05 17.00
C GLY A 11 -10.73 -9.84 16.50
N ILE A 12 -9.82 -10.00 15.53
CA ILE A 12 -9.17 -8.84 14.91
C ILE A 12 -9.69 -8.71 13.48
N ALA A 13 -10.64 -7.79 13.29
CA ALA A 13 -10.83 -7.19 11.98
C ALA A 13 -9.57 -6.35 11.70
N ILE A 14 -8.62 -6.92 10.97
CA ILE A 14 -7.44 -6.19 10.51
C ILE A 14 -7.91 -5.39 9.30
N ASP A 15 -7.89 -4.06 9.41
CA ASP A 15 -7.95 -3.20 8.23
C ASP A 15 -6.69 -3.51 7.41
N THR A 16 -6.89 -4.29 6.34
CA THR A 16 -5.80 -4.77 5.51
C THR A 16 -5.22 -3.63 4.69
N VAL A 17 -6.02 -2.62 4.35
CA VAL A 17 -5.54 -1.43 3.65
C VAL A 17 -4.60 -0.63 4.55
N GLU A 18 -4.99 -0.43 5.81
CA GLU A 18 -4.19 0.28 6.81
C GLU A 18 -2.88 -0.45 7.10
N LEU A 19 -2.93 -1.79 7.20
CA LEU A 19 -1.73 -2.61 7.37
C LEU A 19 -0.76 -2.46 6.19
N ILE A 20 -1.28 -2.48 4.95
CA ILE A 20 -0.45 -2.30 3.75
C ILE A 20 0.13 -0.89 3.71
N TRP A 21 -0.66 0.14 4.00
CA TRP A 21 -0.18 1.52 4.06
C TRP A 21 0.97 1.67 5.06
N HIS A 22 0.79 1.18 6.29
CA HIS A 22 1.82 1.31 7.30
C HIS A 22 3.09 0.54 6.93
N TRP A 23 2.95 -0.63 6.31
CA TRP A 23 4.09 -1.36 5.76
C TRP A 23 4.80 -0.61 4.63
N LEU A 24 4.06 0.06 3.73
CA LEU A 24 4.63 0.86 2.64
C LEU A 24 5.47 2.03 3.17
N ASP A 25 4.92 2.81 4.10
CA ASP A 25 5.60 3.95 4.73
C ASP A 25 6.93 3.54 5.37
N GLN A 26 6.95 2.40 6.10
CA GLN A 26 8.16 1.90 6.75
C GLN A 26 9.22 1.35 5.77
N ASN A 27 8.80 0.87 4.59
CA ASN A 27 9.71 0.25 3.62
C ASN A 27 10.15 1.20 2.50
N LEU A 28 9.42 2.30 2.27
CA LEU A 28 9.77 3.28 1.24
C LEU A 28 11.20 3.83 1.37
N PRO A 29 11.72 4.17 2.58
CA PRO A 29 13.10 4.65 2.71
C PRO A 29 14.15 3.63 2.27
N ARG A 30 13.82 2.34 2.35
CA ARG A 30 14.71 1.21 2.03
C ARG A 30 14.67 0.81 0.57
N LEU A 31 13.72 1.32 -0.21
CA LEU A 31 13.63 1.04 -1.63
C LEU A 31 14.92 1.53 -2.31
N ASP A 32 15.56 0.73 -3.15
CA ASP A 32 16.79 1.13 -3.85
C ASP A 32 16.45 1.58 -5.28
N ASN A 33 15.82 2.75 -5.37
CA ASN A 33 15.38 3.38 -6.61
C ASN A 33 15.89 4.82 -6.68
N GLU A 34 15.81 5.40 -7.88
CA GLU A 34 16.03 6.83 -8.09
C GLU A 34 15.15 7.69 -7.17
N LEU A 35 15.66 8.84 -6.73
CA LEU A 35 14.96 9.75 -5.82
C LEU A 35 13.60 10.16 -6.38
N ALA A 36 13.51 10.45 -7.68
CA ALA A 36 12.26 10.80 -8.35
C ALA A 36 11.20 9.69 -8.26
N ALA A 37 11.60 8.43 -8.47
CA ALA A 37 10.71 7.28 -8.35
C ALA A 37 10.25 7.07 -6.89
N LYS A 38 11.13 7.32 -5.91
CA LYS A 38 10.75 7.30 -4.49
C LYS A 38 9.74 8.39 -4.15
N GLU A 39 9.94 9.61 -4.64
CA GLU A 39 9.02 10.74 -4.41
C GLU A 39 7.66 10.52 -5.06
N GLN A 40 7.63 9.97 -6.28
CA GLN A 40 6.38 9.59 -6.94
C GLN A 40 5.59 8.57 -6.11
N LEU A 41 6.27 7.54 -5.60
CA LEU A 41 5.64 6.51 -4.78
C LEU A 41 5.25 7.05 -3.39
N ALA A 42 6.04 7.95 -2.80
CA ALA A 42 5.68 8.67 -1.58
C ALA A 42 4.35 9.40 -1.75
N ALA A 43 4.19 10.12 -2.86
CA ALA A 43 2.95 10.84 -3.16
C ALA A 43 1.73 9.90 -3.31
N VAL A 44 1.93 8.67 -3.80
CA VAL A 44 0.85 7.65 -3.83
C VAL A 44 0.48 7.23 -2.40
N ILE A 45 1.49 6.99 -1.55
CA ILE A 45 1.30 6.60 -0.15
C ILE A 45 0.59 7.71 0.66
N ASP A 46 0.89 8.98 0.38
CA ASP A 46 0.20 10.11 1.00
C ASP A 46 -1.29 10.16 0.60
N HIS A 47 -1.61 9.97 -0.68
CA HIS A 47 -3.00 9.91 -1.12
C HIS A 47 -3.74 8.70 -0.53
N LEU A 48 -3.06 7.56 -0.36
CA LEU A 48 -3.62 6.40 0.35
C LEU A 48 -3.96 6.75 1.81
N ALA A 49 -3.06 7.45 2.52
CA ALA A 49 -3.28 7.89 3.90
C ALA A 49 -4.48 8.84 4.04
N ASN A 50 -4.65 9.74 3.06
CA ASN A 50 -5.72 10.73 3.03
C ASN A 50 -7.05 10.19 2.47
N HIS A 51 -7.14 8.89 2.18
CA HIS A 51 -8.30 8.25 1.55
C HIS A 51 -8.65 8.79 0.14
N GLU A 52 -7.68 9.38 -0.56
CA GLU A 52 -7.82 10.00 -1.88
C GLU A 52 -7.60 8.96 -3.01
N MET A 53 -8.47 7.95 -3.10
CA MET A 53 -8.23 6.77 -3.95
C MET A 53 -8.13 7.09 -5.45
N ILE A 54 -8.89 8.07 -5.95
CA ILE A 54 -8.86 8.46 -7.36
C ILE A 54 -7.48 9.04 -7.72
N GLN A 55 -6.95 9.91 -6.85
CA GLN A 55 -5.64 10.53 -7.02
C GLN A 55 -4.52 9.51 -6.83
N ALA A 56 -4.65 8.63 -5.83
CA ALA A 56 -3.72 7.53 -5.61
C ALA A 56 -3.63 6.63 -6.85
N GLU A 57 -4.77 6.27 -7.44
CA GLU A 57 -4.84 5.36 -8.59
C GLU A 57 -4.23 6.00 -9.86
N ASP A 58 -4.54 7.26 -10.17
CA ASP A 58 -3.99 7.96 -11.33
C ASP A 58 -2.46 8.07 -11.26
N LYS A 59 -1.91 8.43 -10.10
CA LYS A 59 -0.45 8.48 -9.90
C LYS A 59 0.19 7.11 -9.93
N LEU A 60 -0.46 6.11 -9.32
CA LEU A 60 0.09 4.76 -9.27
C LEU A 60 0.12 4.09 -10.65
N LYS A 61 -0.88 4.32 -11.51
CA LYS A 61 -0.88 3.80 -12.88
C LYS A 61 0.36 4.24 -13.65
N ARG A 62 0.75 5.51 -13.50
CA ARG A 62 1.98 6.05 -14.12
C ARG A 62 3.21 5.36 -13.53
N TYR A 63 3.32 5.32 -12.20
CA TYR A 63 4.44 4.69 -11.51
C TYR A 63 4.64 3.22 -11.89
N VAL A 64 3.58 2.40 -11.87
CA VAL A 64 3.66 0.97 -12.17
C VAL A 64 3.94 0.73 -13.67
N SER A 65 3.55 1.65 -14.55
CA SER A 65 3.92 1.55 -15.97
C SER A 65 5.42 1.73 -16.20
N GLU A 66 6.06 2.59 -15.41
CA GLU A 66 7.51 2.85 -15.45
C GLU A 66 8.31 1.79 -14.65
N HIS A 67 7.73 1.27 -13.58
CA HIS A 67 8.36 0.32 -12.65
C HIS A 67 7.47 -0.91 -12.39
N PRO A 68 7.21 -1.75 -13.41
CA PRO A 68 6.24 -2.85 -13.30
C PRO A 68 6.65 -3.90 -12.25
N ASP A 69 7.94 -4.06 -11.95
CA ASP A 69 8.47 -5.03 -10.99
C ASP A 69 8.65 -4.48 -9.57
N CYS A 70 8.29 -3.22 -9.32
CA CYS A 70 8.39 -2.64 -7.99
C CYS A 70 7.37 -3.28 -7.02
N CYS A 71 7.88 -4.01 -6.01
CA CYS A 71 7.07 -4.65 -4.98
C CYS A 71 6.17 -3.64 -4.24
N LEU A 72 6.72 -2.48 -3.85
CA LEU A 72 5.94 -1.46 -3.16
C LEU A 72 4.84 -0.88 -4.07
N GLY A 73 5.11 -0.68 -5.36
CA GLY A 73 4.08 -0.26 -6.32
C GLY A 73 2.94 -1.26 -6.46
N ARG A 74 3.25 -2.56 -6.55
CA ARG A 74 2.24 -3.63 -6.60
C ARG A 74 1.43 -3.75 -5.31
N MET A 75 2.07 -3.52 -4.16
CA MET A 75 1.40 -3.51 -2.86
C MET A 75 0.49 -2.29 -2.72
N ALA A 76 0.91 -1.11 -3.17
CA ALA A 76 0.05 0.08 -3.24
C ALA A 76 -1.17 -0.16 -4.14
N ALA A 77 -1.01 -0.87 -5.27
CA ALA A 77 -2.13 -1.22 -6.14
C ALA A 77 -3.13 -2.12 -5.43
N SER A 78 -2.61 -3.08 -4.67
CA SER A 78 -3.43 -4.00 -3.86
C SER A 78 -4.22 -3.25 -2.78
N ALA A 79 -3.61 -2.26 -2.12
CA ALA A 79 -4.29 -1.40 -1.14
C ALA A 79 -5.46 -0.62 -1.76
N ILE A 80 -5.25 -0.01 -2.94
CA ILE A 80 -6.31 0.70 -3.67
C ILE A 80 -7.45 -0.26 -4.06
N CYS A 81 -7.11 -1.43 -4.61
CA CYS A 81 -8.10 -2.44 -4.97
C CYS A 81 -8.91 -2.93 -3.77
N LEU A 82 -8.28 -3.13 -2.61
CA LEU A 82 -8.97 -3.52 -1.39
C LEU A 82 -9.92 -2.43 -0.93
N ARG A 83 -9.47 -1.17 -0.84
CA ARG A 83 -10.30 -0.04 -0.42
C ARG A 83 -11.51 0.17 -1.34
N ASN A 84 -11.33 0.04 -2.65
CA ASN A 84 -12.42 0.19 -3.62
C ASN A 84 -13.43 -0.99 -3.60
N ASN A 85 -13.06 -2.13 -3.01
CA ASN A 85 -13.91 -3.31 -2.88
C ASN A 85 -14.45 -3.50 -1.44
N GLU A 86 -14.14 -2.59 -0.51
CA GLU A 86 -14.79 -2.58 0.81
C GLU A 86 -16.28 -2.19 0.65
N PRO A 87 -17.21 -2.96 1.24
CA PRO A 87 -18.65 -2.72 1.10
C PRO A 87 -19.16 -1.48 1.85
#